data_AF-A0A4R4YHF4-F1
#
_entry.id   AF-A0A4R4YHF4-F1
#
_cell.length_a   1.000
_cell.length_b   1.000
_cell.length_c   1.000
_cell.angle_alpha   90.00
_cell.angle_beta   90.00
_cell.angle_gamma   90.00
#
_symmetry.space_group_name_H-M   'P 1'
#
loop_
_entity.id
_entity.type
_entity.pdbx_description
1 polymer ?
#
loop_
_entity_poly.entity_id
_entity_poly.type
_entity_poly.pdbx_seq_one_letter_code
_entity_poly.pdbx_strand_id
1 'polypeptide(L)'
;VWVDWLFMAGLLGVGLALMLGVGLRIAAVAGPAMMVLMWAAQLPLDSNPFMDDHLVYAVVIVGLALADAGATLGLGRLAIVRRNPFLK
;
A
#
# COMPACT_ATOMS: atom_id res chain seq x y z
N VAL A 1 -8.94 2.66 19.92
CA VAL A 1 -8.80 4.13 19.78
C VAL A 1 -7.42 4.55 19.29
N TRP A 2 -6.32 4.29 20.02
CA TRP A 2 -4.98 4.68 19.55
C TRP A 2 -4.50 3.89 18.32
N VAL A 3 -4.86 2.60 18.24
CA VAL A 3 -4.59 1.75 17.07
C VAL A 3 -5.32 2.27 15.83
N ASP A 4 -6.56 2.75 15.98
CA ASP A 4 -7.35 3.28 14.88
C ASP A 4 -6.69 4.50 14.24
N TRP A 5 -6.13 5.41 15.07
CA TRP A 5 -5.34 6.55 14.58
C TRP A 5 -4.09 6.12 13.84
N LEU A 6 -3.33 5.16 14.39
CA LEU A 6 -2.13 4.64 13.74
C LEU A 6 -2.45 3.96 12.41
N PHE A 7 -3.57 3.24 12.36
CA PHE A 7 -4.08 2.59 11.17
C PHE A 7 -4.50 3.62 10.10
N MET A 8 -5.25 4.67 10.48
CA MET A 8 -5.61 5.77 9.57
C MET A 8 -4.38 6.51 9.05
N ALA A 9 -3.39 6.76 9.91
CA ALA A 9 -2.11 7.35 9.50
C ALA A 9 -1.34 6.44 8.53
N GLY A 10 -1.36 5.13 8.77
CA GLY A 10 -0.80 4.12 7.86
C GLY A 10 -1.47 4.13 6.49
N LEU A 11 -2.80 4.11 6.44
CA LEU A 11 -3.59 4.24 5.21
C LEU A 11 -3.25 5.52 4.44
N LEU A 12 -3.20 6.66 5.15
CA LEU A 12 -2.84 7.94 4.54
C LEU A 12 -1.43 7.90 3.96
N GLY A 13 -0.46 7.35 4.71
CA GLY A 13 0.92 7.21 4.27
C GLY A 13 1.05 6.35 3.02
N VAL A 14 0.42 5.17 3.00
CA VAL A 14 0.42 4.27 1.83
C VAL A 14 -0.28 4.93 0.63
N GLY A 15 -1.44 5.56 0.85
CA GLY A 15 -2.19 6.24 -0.21
C GLY A 15 -1.38 7.39 -0.83
N LEU A 16 -0.75 8.24 -0.01
CA LEU A 16 0.11 9.31 -0.50
C LEU A 16 1.35 8.78 -1.21
N ALA A 17 1.96 7.71 -0.71
CA ALA A 17 3.11 7.09 -1.36
C ALA A 17 2.78 6.55 -2.76
N LEU A 18 1.60 5.93 -2.92
CA LEU A 18 1.11 5.44 -4.21
C LEU A 18 0.74 6.59 -5.15
N MET A 19 0.01 7.61 -4.68
CA MET A 19 -0.40 8.76 -5.49
C MET A 19 0.78 9.62 -5.95
N LEU A 20 1.71 9.91 -5.03
CA LEU A 20 2.88 10.74 -5.33
C LEU A 20 3.99 9.94 -6.01
N GLY A 21 3.94 8.61 -5.97
CA GLY A 21 4.99 7.76 -6.51
C GLY A 21 6.31 7.85 -5.73
N VAL A 22 6.25 8.17 -4.43
CA VAL A 22 7.41 8.33 -3.55
C VAL A 22 7.27 7.37 -2.37
N GLY A 23 8.32 6.60 -2.07
CA GLY A 23 8.29 5.57 -1.04
C GLY A 23 7.59 4.28 -1.49
N LEU A 24 7.61 3.99 -2.79
CA LEU A 24 6.81 2.90 -3.37
C LEU A 24 7.18 1.53 -2.80
N ARG A 25 8.47 1.23 -2.56
CA ARG A 25 8.90 0.00 -1.84
C ARG A 25 8.31 -0.13 -0.44
N ILE A 26 8.29 0.95 0.33
CA ILE A 26 7.74 0.92 1.69
C ILE A 26 6.24 0.67 1.62
N ALA A 27 5.55 1.38 0.72
CA ALA A 27 4.11 1.19 0.49
C ALA A 27 3.78 -0.23 -0.01
N ALA A 28 4.64 -0.81 -0.86
CA ALA A 28 4.49 -2.16 -1.40
C ALA A 28 4.60 -3.26 -0.34
N VAL A 29 5.22 -2.99 0.80
CA VAL A 29 5.29 -3.93 1.92
C VAL A 29 4.24 -3.59 2.96
N ALA A 30 4.18 -2.32 3.39
CA ALA A 30 3.31 -1.88 4.47
C ALA A 30 1.81 -1.96 4.08
N GLY A 31 1.45 -1.55 2.86
CA GLY A 31 0.07 -1.58 2.37
C GLY A 31 -0.50 -3.00 2.35
N PRO A 32 0.12 -3.96 1.64
CA PRO A 32 -0.35 -5.34 1.59
C PRO A 32 -0.32 -6.02 2.95
N ALA A 33 0.72 -5.81 3.76
CA ALA A 33 0.76 -6.34 5.12
C ALA A 33 -0.43 -5.87 5.96
N MET A 34 -0.78 -4.58 5.86
CA MET A 34 -1.93 -4.03 6.56
C MET A 34 -3.25 -4.62 6.04
N MET A 35 -3.42 -4.74 4.72
CA MET A 35 -4.60 -5.38 4.14
C MET A 35 -4.76 -6.84 4.60
N VAL A 36 -3.68 -7.62 4.66
CA VAL A 36 -3.71 -9.00 5.16
C VAL A 36 -4.07 -9.06 6.64
N LEU A 37 -3.58 -8.11 7.46
CA LEU A 37 -3.96 -8.02 8.85
C LEU A 37 -5.45 -7.68 9.04
N MET A 38 -6.01 -6.81 8.19
CA MET A 38 -7.44 -6.52 8.20
C MET A 38 -8.28 -7.73 7.81
N TRP A 39 -7.88 -8.43 6.74
CA TRP A 39 -8.50 -9.69 6.33
C TRP A 39 -8.51 -10.71 7.48
N ALA A 40 -7.36 -10.90 8.15
CA ALA A 40 -7.24 -11.81 9.28
C ALA A 40 -8.13 -11.40 10.47
N ALA A 41 -8.30 -10.09 10.69
CA ALA A 41 -9.16 -9.57 11.75
C ALA A 41 -10.67 -9.74 11.46
N GLN A 42 -11.06 -9.91 10.20
CA GLN A 42 -12.45 -10.07 9.78
C GLN A 42 -12.92 -11.54 9.73
N LEU A 43 -12.07 -12.50 10.10
CA LEU A 43 -12.46 -13.91 10.13
C LEU A 43 -13.46 -14.20 11.26
N PRO A 44 -14.50 -15.04 11.00
CA PRO A 44 -14.84 -15.69 9.74
C PRO A 44 -15.57 -14.75 8.77
N LEU A 45 -15.26 -14.88 7.47
CA LEU A 45 -15.84 -14.05 6.42
C LEU A 45 -17.26 -14.52 6.07
N ASP A 46 -18.22 -13.58 6.04
CA ASP A 46 -19.64 -13.89 5.81
C ASP A 46 -19.96 -14.29 4.36
N SER A 47 -19.31 -13.64 3.39
CA SER A 47 -19.64 -13.78 1.96
C SER A 47 -18.78 -14.83 1.24
N ASN A 48 -17.52 -14.97 1.65
CA ASN A 48 -16.57 -15.87 0.99
C ASN A 48 -15.52 -16.34 2.01
N PRO A 49 -15.34 -17.66 2.21
CA PRO A 49 -14.48 -18.20 3.27
C PRO A 49 -12.99 -17.88 3.12
N PHE A 50 -12.55 -17.30 1.99
CA PHE A 50 -11.15 -16.96 1.74
C PHE A 50 -10.95 -15.55 1.19
N MET A 51 -11.75 -15.11 0.21
CA MET A 51 -11.47 -13.90 -0.57
C MET A 51 -12.33 -12.70 -0.16
N ASP A 52 -11.70 -11.56 0.10
CA ASP A 52 -12.38 -10.28 0.33
C ASP A 52 -11.71 -9.12 -0.42
N ASP A 53 -12.25 -7.91 -0.25
CA ASP A 53 -11.71 -6.70 -0.85
C ASP A 53 -10.29 -6.37 -0.38
N HIS A 54 -9.92 -6.72 0.86
CA HIS A 54 -8.59 -6.44 1.40
C HIS A 54 -7.51 -7.24 0.67
N LEU A 55 -7.74 -8.54 0.42
CA LEU A 55 -6.81 -9.34 -0.36
C LEU A 55 -6.70 -8.86 -1.81
N VAL A 56 -7.80 -8.43 -2.42
CA VAL A 56 -7.79 -7.83 -3.76
C VAL A 56 -6.94 -6.55 -3.77
N TYR A 57 -7.16 -5.66 -2.80
CA TYR A 57 -6.37 -4.43 -2.69
C TYR A 57 -4.89 -4.69 -2.36
N ALA A 58 -4.57 -5.72 -1.58
CA ALA A 58 -3.20 -6.13 -1.32
C ALA A 58 -2.48 -6.45 -2.64
N VAL A 59 -3.12 -7.25 -3.52
CA VAL A 59 -2.58 -7.61 -4.83
C VAL A 59 -2.44 -6.37 -5.73
N VAL A 60 -3.45 -5.48 -5.74
CA VAL A 60 -3.40 -4.24 -6.53
C VAL A 60 -2.24 -3.35 -6.09
N ILE A 61 -2.02 -3.16 -4.78
CA ILE A 61 -0.92 -2.35 -4.26
C ILE A 61 0.43 -2.94 -4.68
N VAL A 62 0.62 -4.26 -4.55
CA VAL A 62 1.83 -4.94 -5.02
C VAL A 62 2.00 -4.76 -6.53
N GLY A 63 0.93 -4.95 -7.31
CA GLY A 63 0.96 -4.80 -8.76
C GLY A 63 1.36 -3.40 -9.20
N LEU A 64 0.80 -2.36 -8.57
CA LEU A 64 1.16 -0.97 -8.83
C LEU A 64 2.62 -0.66 -8.48
N ALA A 65 3.12 -1.23 -7.38
CA ALA A 65 4.51 -1.09 -7.00
C ALA A 65 5.46 -1.77 -8.00
N LEU A 66 5.14 -2.99 -8.44
CA LEU A 66 5.93 -3.74 -9.41
C LEU A 66 5.90 -3.11 -10.81
N ALA A 67 4.79 -2.48 -11.19
CA ALA A 67 4.64 -1.78 -12.46
C ALA A 67 5.37 -0.42 -12.50
N ASP A 68 6.09 -0.03 -11.44
CA ASP A 68 6.72 1.29 -11.28
C ASP A 68 5.71 2.43 -11.59
N ALA A 69 4.45 2.25 -11.14
CA ALA A 69 3.37 3.19 -11.41
C ALA A 69 3.70 4.61 -10.90
N GLY A 70 4.50 4.70 -9.83
CA GLY A 70 5.01 5.95 -9.29
C GLY A 70 5.95 6.71 -10.24
N ALA A 71 6.67 6.03 -11.14
CA ALA A 71 7.55 6.67 -12.12
C ALA A 71 6.87 6.97 -13.47
N THR A 72 5.70 6.37 -13.73
CA THR A 72 4.92 6.57 -14.97
C THR A 72 3.81 7.61 -14.79
N LEU A 73 3.07 7.57 -13.68
CA LEU A 73 1.94 8.47 -13.38
C LEU A 73 2.21 9.41 -12.19
N GLY A 74 3.23 9.13 -11.36
CA GLY A 74 3.58 9.91 -10.18
C GLY A 74 4.79 10.84 -10.35
N LEU A 75 5.22 11.43 -9.23
CA LEU A 75 6.39 12.30 -9.12
C LEU A 75 7.71 11.50 -8.95
N GLY A 76 7.71 10.19 -9.17
CA GLY A 76 8.87 9.30 -8.98
C GLY A 76 10.07 9.62 -9.87
N ARG A 77 9.91 10.46 -10.90
CA ARG A 77 10.99 10.97 -11.76
C ARG A 77 11.75 12.17 -11.20
N LEU A 78 11.33 12.74 -10.06
CA LEU A 78 12.04 13.84 -9.42
C LEU A 78 13.47 13.43 -9.04
N ALA A 79 14.41 14.37 -9.16
CA ALA A 79 15.83 14.13 -8.92
C ALA A 79 16.11 13.62 -7.49
N ILE A 80 15.28 14.03 -6.51
CA ILE A 80 15.41 13.60 -5.12
C ILE A 80 14.99 12.14 -4.90
N VAL A 81 13.99 11.66 -5.65
CA VAL A 81 13.52 10.26 -5.61
C VAL A 81 14.51 9.36 -6.34
N ARG A 82 15.04 9.79 -7.49
CA ARG A 82 16.11 9.05 -8.19
C ARG A 82 17.41 8.97 -7.40
N ARG A 83 17.78 10.02 -6.65
CA ARG A 83 18.99 10.03 -5.82
C ARG A 83 18.88 9.11 -4.61
N ASN A 84 17.67 8.88 -4.11
CA ASN A 84 17.41 8.02 -2.96
C ASN A 84 16.68 6.75 -3.41
N PRO A 85 17.40 5.69 -3.83
CA PRO A 85 16.78 4.46 -4.35
C PRO A 85 15.86 3.77 -3.34
N PHE A 86 15.97 4.05 -2.04
CA PHE A 86 15.02 3.61 -1.02
C PHE A 86 13.59 4.17 -1.18
N LEU A 87 13.43 5.29 -1.91
CA LEU A 87 12.13 5.91 -2.18
C LEU A 87 11.48 5.42 -3.48
N LYS A 88 12.20 4.64 -4.28
CA LYS A 88 11.64 3.97 -5.46
C LYS A 88 10.92 2.70 -5.08
#